data_AF-A0AAQ3RAZ9-F1
#
_entry.id   AF-A0AAQ3RAZ9-F1
#
_cell.length_a   1.000
_cell.length_b   1.000
_cell.length_c   1.000
_cell.angle_alpha   90.00
_cell.angle_beta   90.00
_cell.angle_gamma   90.00
#
_symmetry.space_group_name_H-M   'P 1'
#
loop_
_entity.id
_entity.type
_entity.pdbx_description
1 polymer ?
#
loop_
_entity_poly.entity_id
_entity_poly.type
_entity_poly.pdbx_seq_one_letter_code
_entity_poly.pdbx_strand_id
1 'polypeptide(L)'
;MLSFPPKLLEPNATLVVPLLLLLCTYVVVLRPLYNIFFHPLRRYPGPKLWAASTWPWAIMFLSGKSHLVLPQLHESLGGHLWTRADWQKAGKSEGTMDVPNLAGRTILITGANTGLGRQTALELAKHHPAELWLTARDEAKAKEVVAAVQKELDGQGTVNVLPLDLTSFASVQQAAATFLSKTSRLDILYLNAGILGAPAGLTKDGYEIHIGVNHLGHALLLHLLTPRLIETASSQGSPPRVVSVASIGYKHCGENGIALSTLRDLDAGLTPVQRYTQSKLANVLYAQEVGRRFPQFTTVSIDPGSVATELFSREPGDAQVKHLQENVAPKSTKPVQEGVKNHLWAGTVSAEKLVSGKYYEPVGKSGTETGAAKSEEKAKELWDWTQELINSVLKA
;
A
#
# COMPACT_ATOMS: atom_id res chain seq x y z
N MET A 1 -32.71 19.08 -57.13
CA MET A 1 -31.76 19.64 -58.11
C MET A 1 -30.79 20.55 -57.38
N LEU A 2 -29.55 20.12 -57.23
CA LEU A 2 -28.33 20.94 -57.16
C LEU A 2 -27.16 19.95 -57.33
N SER A 3 -26.70 19.84 -58.57
CA SER A 3 -25.60 19.00 -59.02
C SER A 3 -24.25 19.67 -58.69
N PHE A 4 -23.34 18.94 -58.05
CA PHE A 4 -21.95 19.36 -57.89
C PHE A 4 -21.14 19.00 -59.14
N PRO A 5 -20.27 19.88 -59.66
CA PRO A 5 -19.45 19.58 -60.83
C PRO A 5 -18.28 18.62 -60.47
N PRO A 6 -17.96 17.62 -61.31
CA PRO A 6 -16.89 16.67 -61.06
C PRO A 6 -15.56 17.21 -61.62
N LYS A 7 -14.92 18.16 -60.94
CA LYS A 7 -13.52 18.55 -61.21
C LYS A 7 -12.86 19.13 -59.96
N LEU A 8 -12.37 18.27 -59.05
CA LEU A 8 -11.45 18.70 -57.99
C LEU A 8 -10.45 17.59 -57.57
N LEU A 9 -10.25 16.57 -58.40
CA LEU A 9 -9.30 15.48 -58.12
C LEU A 9 -8.52 15.10 -59.38
N GLU A 10 -7.70 16.02 -59.86
CA GLU A 10 -6.44 15.65 -60.52
C GLU A 10 -5.29 16.18 -59.66
N PRO A 11 -4.42 15.33 -59.09
CA PRO A 11 -3.32 15.80 -58.26
C PRO A 11 -2.24 16.41 -59.16
N ASN A 12 -2.19 17.74 -59.23
CA ASN A 12 -0.99 18.44 -59.70
C ASN A 12 0.16 18.11 -58.73
N ALA A 13 1.02 17.15 -59.11
CA ALA A 13 2.11 16.62 -58.29
C ALA A 13 3.06 17.72 -57.76
N THR A 14 3.12 18.87 -58.43
CA THR A 14 3.92 20.04 -58.06
C THR A 14 3.45 20.75 -56.78
N LEU A 15 2.17 20.62 -56.39
CA LEU A 15 1.61 21.26 -55.18
C LEU A 15 1.44 20.29 -54.00
N VAL A 16 1.42 18.99 -54.27
CA VAL A 16 1.22 17.94 -53.25
C VAL A 16 2.45 17.79 -52.36
N VAL A 17 3.65 17.86 -52.94
CA VAL A 17 4.91 17.71 -52.19
C VAL A 17 5.16 18.87 -51.21
N PRO A 18 4.99 20.16 -51.59
CA PRO A 18 5.08 21.27 -50.64
C PRO A 18 4.06 21.19 -49.51
N LEU A 19 2.82 20.79 -49.81
CA LEU A 19 1.78 20.65 -48.78
C LEU A 19 2.10 19.53 -47.79
N LEU A 20 2.61 18.39 -48.26
CA LEU A 20 3.03 17.29 -47.40
C LEU A 20 4.23 17.67 -46.53
N LEU A 21 5.19 18.43 -47.06
CA LEU A 21 6.33 18.95 -46.29
C LEU A 21 5.88 19.94 -45.21
N LEU A 22 4.91 20.81 -45.52
CA LEU A 22 4.35 21.76 -44.57
C LEU A 22 3.56 21.04 -43.46
N LEU A 23 2.79 20.01 -43.84
CA LEU A 23 2.07 19.15 -42.90
C LEU A 23 3.04 18.36 -42.00
N CYS A 24 4.10 17.79 -42.57
CA CYS A 24 5.16 17.12 -41.82
C CYS A 24 5.88 18.07 -40.86
N THR A 25 6.26 19.25 -41.32
CA THR A 25 6.91 20.27 -40.47
C THR A 25 5.97 20.68 -39.33
N TYR A 26 4.68 20.81 -39.59
CA TYR A 26 3.69 21.11 -38.56
C TYR A 26 3.53 19.97 -37.55
N VAL A 27 3.36 18.72 -38.01
CA VAL A 27 3.11 17.56 -37.15
C VAL A 27 4.33 17.18 -36.32
N VAL A 28 5.52 17.29 -36.90
CA VAL A 28 6.78 16.84 -36.28
C VAL A 28 7.45 17.94 -35.47
N VAL A 29 7.34 19.21 -35.88
CA VAL A 29 8.11 20.31 -35.26
C VAL A 29 7.20 21.28 -34.50
N LEU A 30 6.22 21.89 -35.17
CA LEU A 30 5.41 22.95 -34.53
C LEU A 30 4.45 22.40 -33.47
N ARG A 31 3.89 21.20 -33.69
CA ARG A 31 2.95 20.55 -32.76
C ARG A 31 3.61 20.19 -31.42
N PRO A 32 4.81 19.57 -31.37
CA PRO A 32 5.50 19.38 -30.10
C PRO A 32 5.87 20.67 -29.42
N LEU A 33 6.35 21.66 -30.17
CA LEU A 33 6.68 22.97 -29.60
C LEU A 33 5.45 23.64 -28.97
N TYR A 34 4.28 23.61 -29.62
CA TYR A 34 3.05 24.14 -29.02
C TYR A 34 2.63 23.38 -27.75
N ASN A 35 2.65 22.04 -27.79
CA ASN A 35 2.26 21.21 -26.65
C ASN A 35 3.19 21.39 -25.45
N ILE A 36 4.49 21.61 -25.69
CA ILE A 36 5.49 21.84 -24.65
C ILE A 36 5.41 23.27 -24.11
N PHE A 37 5.32 24.27 -24.99
CA PHE A 37 5.54 25.67 -24.60
C PHE A 37 4.27 26.48 -24.40
N PHE A 38 3.14 26.12 -24.99
CA PHE A 38 1.97 27.01 -25.06
C PHE A 38 0.64 26.35 -24.67
N HIS A 39 0.56 25.01 -24.65
CA HIS A 39 -0.70 24.32 -24.34
C HIS A 39 -1.14 24.59 -22.88
N PRO A 40 -2.38 25.04 -22.63
CA PRO A 40 -2.87 25.39 -21.28
C PRO A 40 -2.75 24.25 -20.26
N LEU A 41 -2.84 23.00 -20.73
CA LEU A 41 -2.76 21.79 -19.91
C LEU A 41 -1.33 21.22 -19.73
N ARG A 42 -0.27 21.90 -20.23
CA ARG A 42 1.12 21.44 -20.10
C ARG A 42 1.60 21.25 -18.65
N ARG A 43 0.87 21.80 -17.68
CA ARG A 43 1.17 21.75 -16.24
C ARG A 43 0.67 20.47 -15.56
N TYR A 44 -0.08 19.60 -16.24
CA TYR A 44 -0.65 18.37 -15.68
C TYR A 44 0.07 17.12 -16.21
N PRO A 45 0.56 16.20 -15.35
CA PRO A 45 1.30 15.02 -15.77
C PRO A 45 0.36 13.91 -16.25
N GLY A 46 0.56 13.37 -17.48
CA GLY A 46 -0.23 12.23 -17.97
C GLY A 46 0.17 11.73 -19.38
N PRO A 47 0.35 10.41 -19.61
CA PRO A 47 0.80 9.88 -20.90
C PRO A 47 -0.27 9.76 -22.01
N LYS A 48 -1.47 10.36 -21.89
CA LYS A 48 -2.59 10.15 -22.84
C LYS A 48 -3.22 11.41 -23.45
N LEU A 49 -2.54 12.55 -23.45
CA LEU A 49 -3.09 13.81 -24.02
C LEU A 49 -2.79 14.05 -25.51
N TRP A 50 -2.21 13.08 -26.23
CA TRP A 50 -1.79 13.29 -27.63
C TRP A 50 -2.73 12.71 -28.69
N ALA A 51 -3.76 11.96 -28.30
CA ALA A 51 -4.65 11.29 -29.24
C ALA A 51 -5.88 12.12 -29.67
N ALA A 52 -6.29 13.13 -28.90
CA ALA A 52 -7.57 13.83 -29.11
C ALA A 52 -7.51 15.06 -30.04
N SER A 53 -6.34 15.43 -30.58
CA SER A 53 -6.18 16.72 -31.29
C SER A 53 -6.06 16.63 -32.82
N THR A 54 -6.17 15.45 -33.42
CA THR A 54 -5.90 15.28 -34.87
C THR A 54 -7.07 15.66 -35.78
N TRP A 55 -8.31 15.56 -35.33
CA TRP A 55 -9.50 15.72 -36.20
C TRP A 55 -10.07 17.15 -36.28
N PRO A 56 -10.12 17.95 -35.19
CA PRO A 56 -10.77 19.26 -35.24
C PRO A 56 -10.08 20.26 -36.18
N TRP A 57 -8.75 20.17 -36.33
CA TRP A 57 -7.96 21.17 -37.06
C TRP A 57 -7.91 20.94 -38.57
N ALA A 58 -7.92 19.69 -39.04
CA ALA A 58 -7.99 19.39 -40.47
C ALA A 58 -9.31 19.90 -41.08
N ILE A 59 -10.42 19.77 -40.34
CA ILE A 59 -11.74 20.29 -40.73
C ILE A 59 -11.74 21.84 -40.69
N MET A 60 -11.11 22.47 -39.69
CA MET A 60 -10.96 23.92 -39.63
C MET A 60 -10.17 24.49 -40.83
N PHE A 61 -9.09 23.81 -41.22
CA PHE A 61 -8.24 24.24 -42.34
C PHE A 61 -8.92 24.06 -43.69
N LEU A 62 -9.72 23.00 -43.87
CA LEU A 62 -10.44 22.72 -45.10
C LEU A 62 -11.74 23.51 -45.26
N SER A 63 -12.38 23.92 -44.15
CA SER A 63 -13.69 24.60 -44.18
C SER A 63 -13.62 26.13 -44.10
N GLY A 64 -12.45 26.72 -43.82
CA GLY A 64 -12.24 28.18 -43.79
C GLY A 64 -13.01 28.93 -42.69
N LYS A 65 -13.69 28.23 -41.78
CA LYS A 65 -14.49 28.83 -40.70
C LYS A 65 -13.75 28.68 -39.37
N SER A 66 -13.04 29.73 -38.96
CA SER A 66 -12.22 29.77 -37.74
C SER A 66 -12.99 29.91 -36.43
N HIS A 67 -14.33 30.00 -36.47
CA HIS A 67 -15.16 30.41 -35.33
C HIS A 67 -16.29 29.43 -34.99
N LEU A 68 -16.27 28.21 -35.51
CA LEU A 68 -17.19 27.15 -35.05
C LEU A 68 -16.63 26.49 -33.79
N VAL A 69 -17.07 27.08 -32.67
CA VAL A 69 -17.13 26.59 -31.28
C VAL A 69 -16.73 25.11 -31.13
N LEU A 70 -15.42 24.88 -30.91
CA LEU A 70 -14.84 23.61 -30.45
C LEU A 70 -15.69 22.89 -29.37
N PRO A 71 -16.33 23.60 -28.42
CA PRO A 71 -17.26 22.99 -27.48
C PRO A 71 -18.45 22.25 -28.09
N GLN A 72 -19.12 22.82 -29.09
CA GLN A 72 -20.31 22.24 -29.71
C GLN A 72 -19.97 21.01 -30.58
N LEU A 73 -18.79 21.02 -31.22
CA LEU A 73 -18.30 19.88 -32.00
C LEU A 73 -17.90 18.70 -31.11
N HIS A 74 -17.41 18.98 -29.89
CA HIS A 74 -17.05 17.94 -28.93
C HIS A 74 -18.29 17.27 -28.32
N GLU A 75 -19.31 18.06 -27.97
CA GLU A 75 -20.60 17.54 -27.49
C GLU A 75 -21.36 16.75 -28.56
N SER A 76 -21.35 17.21 -29.83
CA SER A 76 -22.06 16.50 -30.91
C SER A 76 -21.41 15.16 -31.31
N LEU A 77 -20.12 14.99 -31.01
CA LEU A 77 -19.38 13.73 -31.19
C LEU A 77 -19.39 12.84 -29.93
N GLY A 78 -20.27 13.14 -28.96
CA GLY A 78 -20.47 12.33 -27.75
C GLY A 78 -19.37 12.48 -26.69
N GLY A 79 -18.49 13.48 -26.81
CA GLY A 79 -17.48 13.80 -25.81
C GLY A 79 -18.03 14.77 -24.78
N HIS A 80 -17.85 14.47 -23.49
CA HIS A 80 -18.06 15.45 -22.43
C HIS A 80 -16.77 16.27 -22.28
N LEU A 81 -16.82 17.57 -22.56
CA LEU A 81 -15.73 18.47 -22.20
C LEU A 81 -15.73 18.61 -20.68
N TRP A 82 -14.65 18.17 -20.05
CA TRP A 82 -14.48 18.29 -18.61
C TRP A 82 -14.34 19.77 -18.23
N THR A 83 -15.29 20.28 -17.46
CA THR A 83 -15.24 21.63 -16.86
C THR A 83 -14.18 21.68 -15.76
N ARG A 84 -13.83 22.88 -15.28
CA ARG A 84 -12.95 23.03 -14.10
C ARG A 84 -13.50 22.30 -12.87
N ALA A 85 -14.83 22.21 -12.74
CA ALA A 85 -15.50 21.45 -11.69
C ALA A 85 -15.36 19.93 -11.91
N ASP A 86 -15.47 19.46 -13.16
CA ASP A 86 -15.22 18.06 -13.50
C ASP A 86 -13.75 17.71 -13.24
N TRP A 87 -12.80 18.58 -13.58
CA TRP A 87 -11.37 18.38 -13.26
C TRP A 87 -11.08 18.44 -11.75
N GLN A 88 -11.80 19.25 -10.98
CA GLN A 88 -11.74 19.22 -9.51
C GLN A 88 -12.37 17.94 -8.95
N LYS A 89 -13.39 17.38 -9.61
CA LYS A 89 -14.01 16.09 -9.27
C LYS A 89 -13.14 14.91 -9.69
N ALA A 90 -12.45 14.97 -10.83
CA ALA A 90 -11.42 14.01 -11.28
C ALA A 90 -10.19 14.05 -10.40
N GLY A 91 -9.74 15.26 -10.04
CA GLY A 91 -8.62 15.49 -9.12
C GLY A 91 -8.93 15.04 -7.69
N LYS A 92 -10.21 14.84 -7.34
CA LYS A 92 -10.64 14.13 -6.13
C LYS A 92 -10.74 12.61 -6.33
N SER A 93 -10.80 12.11 -7.56
CA SER A 93 -10.99 10.68 -7.86
C SER A 93 -9.70 9.87 -8.04
N GLU A 94 -8.53 10.48 -8.00
CA GLU A 94 -7.26 9.78 -7.79
C GLU A 94 -6.70 10.08 -6.40
N GLY A 95 -7.23 9.39 -5.38
CA GLY A 95 -6.47 9.16 -4.14
C GLY A 95 -6.99 9.76 -2.83
N THR A 96 -8.20 10.31 -2.76
CA THR A 96 -8.92 10.27 -1.47
C THR A 96 -9.59 8.91 -1.39
N MET A 97 -8.97 7.98 -0.68
CA MET A 97 -9.70 6.77 -0.35
C MET A 97 -10.83 7.14 0.58
N ASP A 98 -12.04 6.79 0.18
CA ASP A 98 -13.23 6.96 0.99
C ASP A 98 -13.18 5.91 2.10
N VAL A 99 -12.51 6.26 3.20
CA VAL A 99 -12.52 5.44 4.40
C VAL A 99 -13.91 5.60 5.03
N PRO A 100 -14.69 4.51 5.13
CA PRO A 100 -16.03 4.58 5.70
C PRO A 100 -15.97 4.99 7.17
N ASN A 101 -17.11 5.40 7.71
CA ASN A 101 -17.26 5.56 9.15
C ASN A 101 -16.98 4.23 9.86
N LEU A 102 -16.13 4.28 10.89
CA LEU A 102 -15.65 3.17 11.70
C LEU A 102 -16.34 3.11 13.07
N ALA A 103 -17.46 3.80 13.24
CA ALA A 103 -18.25 3.75 14.46
C ALA A 103 -18.53 2.30 14.91
N GLY A 104 -18.31 2.05 16.20
CA GLY A 104 -18.45 0.71 16.79
C GLY A 104 -17.30 -0.25 16.50
N ARG A 105 -16.26 0.16 15.74
CA ARG A 105 -15.11 -0.70 15.41
C ARG A 105 -13.96 -0.53 16.39
N THR A 106 -13.34 -1.65 16.77
CA THR A 106 -12.12 -1.71 17.57
C THR A 106 -10.94 -2.09 16.69
N ILE A 107 -9.89 -1.27 16.72
CA ILE A 107 -8.74 -1.37 15.82
C ILE A 107 -7.47 -1.49 16.66
N LEU A 108 -6.61 -2.47 16.36
CA LEU A 108 -5.30 -2.63 17.00
C LEU A 108 -4.19 -2.45 15.98
N ILE A 109 -3.24 -1.55 16.26
CA ILE A 109 -2.12 -1.25 15.38
C ILE A 109 -0.80 -1.49 16.10
N THR A 110 -0.04 -2.45 15.60
CA THR A 110 1.32 -2.69 16.08
C THR A 110 2.30 -1.63 15.52
N GLY A 111 3.25 -1.18 16.33
CA GLY A 111 4.25 -0.17 15.94
C GLY A 111 3.62 1.18 15.59
N ALA A 112 2.57 1.59 16.31
CA ALA A 112 1.81 2.80 16.03
C ALA A 112 2.48 4.10 16.54
N ASN A 113 3.64 4.00 17.19
CA ASN A 113 4.33 5.15 17.77
C ASN A 113 5.14 5.98 16.76
N THR A 114 5.44 5.43 15.58
CA THR A 114 6.26 6.11 14.54
C THR A 114 5.78 5.74 13.13
N GLY A 115 6.23 6.51 12.13
CA GLY A 115 6.10 6.17 10.71
C GLY A 115 4.70 5.83 10.23
N LEU A 116 4.59 4.73 9.48
CA LEU A 116 3.33 4.27 8.89
C LEU A 116 2.27 3.97 9.94
N GLY A 117 2.62 3.30 11.04
CA GLY A 117 1.66 2.95 12.09
C GLY A 117 1.04 4.19 12.75
N ARG A 118 1.86 5.20 13.05
CA ARG A 118 1.42 6.49 13.58
C ARG A 118 0.47 7.19 12.60
N GLN A 119 0.86 7.27 11.34
CA GLN A 119 0.03 7.93 10.33
C GLN A 119 -1.27 7.15 10.06
N THR A 120 -1.26 5.81 10.10
CA THR A 120 -2.47 4.99 10.00
C THR A 120 -3.42 5.29 11.16
N ALA A 121 -2.92 5.39 12.39
CA ALA A 121 -3.74 5.74 13.55
C ALA A 121 -4.37 7.13 13.41
N LEU A 122 -3.60 8.13 12.97
CA LEU A 122 -4.09 9.50 12.77
C LEU A 122 -5.15 9.59 11.67
N GLU A 123 -4.96 8.89 10.55
CA GLU A 123 -5.95 8.89 9.49
C GLU A 123 -7.22 8.14 9.90
N LEU A 124 -7.11 6.96 10.51
CA LEU A 124 -8.28 6.19 10.96
C LEU A 124 -9.10 6.91 12.05
N ALA A 125 -8.44 7.69 12.92
CA ALA A 125 -9.12 8.46 13.97
C ALA A 125 -10.17 9.44 13.43
N LYS A 126 -9.92 10.02 12.24
CA LYS A 126 -10.84 10.94 11.55
C LYS A 126 -12.16 10.29 11.13
N HIS A 127 -12.22 8.96 11.18
CA HIS A 127 -13.37 8.17 10.75
C HIS A 127 -14.12 7.54 11.94
N HIS A 128 -13.98 8.12 13.13
CA HIS A 128 -14.79 7.81 14.32
C HIS A 128 -14.79 6.34 14.76
N PRO A 129 -13.64 5.65 14.85
CA PRO A 129 -13.58 4.33 15.46
C PRO A 129 -14.04 4.37 16.91
N ALA A 130 -14.66 3.30 17.41
CA ALA A 130 -15.02 3.23 18.83
C ALA A 130 -13.76 3.15 19.71
N GLU A 131 -12.78 2.35 19.29
CA GLU A 131 -11.54 2.15 20.03
C GLU A 131 -10.34 2.02 19.08
N LEU A 132 -9.29 2.81 19.33
CA LEU A 132 -7.97 2.67 18.72
C LEU A 132 -6.97 2.20 19.76
N TRP A 133 -6.38 1.04 19.53
CA TRP A 133 -5.32 0.48 20.36
C TRP A 133 -3.98 0.63 19.65
N LEU A 134 -3.09 1.40 20.27
CA LEU A 134 -1.79 1.74 19.73
C LEU A 134 -0.72 1.05 20.54
N THR A 135 0.05 0.16 19.90
CA THR A 135 1.13 -0.48 20.62
C THR A 135 2.37 0.40 20.66
N ALA A 136 3.05 0.45 21.81
CA ALA A 136 4.36 1.09 21.94
C ALA A 136 5.23 0.30 22.92
N ARG A 137 6.55 0.36 22.74
CA ARG A 137 7.52 -0.17 23.73
C ARG A 137 7.74 0.78 24.91
N ASP A 138 7.51 2.07 24.66
CA ASP A 138 7.83 3.17 25.56
C ASP A 138 6.58 4.04 25.71
N GLU A 139 6.01 4.04 26.91
CA GLU A 139 4.81 4.82 27.23
C GLU A 139 5.03 6.32 27.04
N ALA A 140 6.25 6.84 27.27
CA ALA A 140 6.54 8.25 27.09
C ALA A 140 6.41 8.66 25.62
N LYS A 141 6.92 7.83 24.70
CA LYS A 141 6.77 8.04 23.26
C LYS A 141 5.34 7.83 22.77
N ALA A 142 4.54 7.04 23.49
CA ALA A 142 3.13 6.86 23.17
C ALA A 142 2.30 8.13 23.45
N LYS A 143 2.67 8.94 24.45
CA LYS A 143 1.90 10.14 24.85
C LYS A 143 1.69 11.14 23.72
N GLU A 144 2.72 11.42 22.92
CA GLU A 144 2.60 12.37 21.80
C GLU A 144 1.64 11.88 20.73
N VAL A 145 1.71 10.58 20.38
CA VAL A 145 0.80 9.98 19.39
C VAL A 145 -0.62 9.91 19.93
N VAL A 146 -0.79 9.54 21.20
CA VAL A 146 -2.09 9.53 21.87
C VAL A 146 -2.74 10.90 21.85
N ALA A 147 -2.01 11.96 22.19
CA ALA A 147 -2.54 13.32 22.17
C ALA A 147 -2.96 13.75 20.75
N ALA A 148 -2.15 13.40 19.74
CA ALA A 148 -2.48 13.70 18.34
C ALA A 148 -3.71 12.92 17.86
N VAL A 149 -3.80 11.62 18.17
CA VAL A 149 -4.97 10.78 17.82
C VAL A 149 -6.22 11.24 18.56
N GLN A 150 -6.12 11.56 19.84
CA GLN A 150 -7.23 12.05 20.65
C GLN A 150 -7.83 13.34 20.08
N LYS A 151 -6.99 14.21 19.49
CA LYS A 151 -7.43 15.41 18.78
C LYS A 151 -8.22 15.06 17.51
N GLU A 152 -7.75 14.11 16.71
CA GLU A 152 -8.44 13.68 15.48
C GLU A 152 -9.74 12.92 15.77
N LEU A 153 -9.85 12.24 16.92
CA LEU A 153 -11.09 11.58 17.35
C LEU A 153 -12.23 12.57 17.66
N ASP A 154 -11.92 13.82 18.00
CA ASP A 154 -12.90 14.89 18.30
C ASP A 154 -13.99 14.44 19.30
N GLY A 155 -13.59 13.73 20.35
CA GLY A 155 -14.48 13.19 21.39
C GLY A 155 -15.28 11.95 20.98
N GLN A 156 -15.10 11.43 19.76
CA GLN A 156 -15.75 10.23 19.25
C GLN A 156 -14.82 9.03 19.36
N GLY A 157 -15.09 8.16 20.34
CA GLY A 157 -14.28 6.97 20.60
C GLY A 157 -13.13 7.19 21.56
N THR A 158 -12.29 6.17 21.74
CA THR A 158 -11.18 6.17 22.70
C THR A 158 -9.88 5.75 22.03
N VAL A 159 -8.76 6.25 22.55
CA VAL A 159 -7.41 5.79 22.19
C VAL A 159 -6.73 5.18 23.42
N ASN A 160 -6.21 3.96 23.26
CA ASN A 160 -5.60 3.17 24.31
C ASN A 160 -4.16 2.82 23.92
N VAL A 161 -3.25 2.84 24.90
CA VAL A 161 -1.87 2.37 24.71
C VAL A 161 -1.75 0.94 25.18
N LEU A 162 -1.11 0.10 24.36
CA LEU A 162 -0.78 -1.27 24.70
C LEU A 162 0.74 -1.48 24.70
N PRO A 163 1.37 -1.67 25.88
CA PRO A 163 2.78 -2.03 25.94
C PRO A 163 3.04 -3.33 25.16
N LEU A 164 3.92 -3.28 24.17
CA LEU A 164 4.28 -4.45 23.35
C LEU A 164 5.73 -4.38 22.90
N ASP A 165 6.50 -5.39 23.27
CA ASP A 165 7.83 -5.67 22.76
C ASP A 165 7.83 -6.99 21.99
N LEU A 166 7.82 -6.89 20.65
CA LEU A 166 7.83 -8.06 19.75
C LEU A 166 9.12 -8.88 19.81
N THR A 167 10.14 -8.43 20.53
CA THR A 167 11.35 -9.23 20.82
C THR A 167 11.17 -10.18 21.99
N SER A 168 10.00 -10.20 22.65
CA SER A 168 9.72 -11.01 23.82
C SER A 168 8.35 -11.67 23.75
N PHE A 169 8.30 -12.99 23.67
CA PHE A 169 7.05 -13.73 23.67
C PHE A 169 6.24 -13.52 24.96
N ALA A 170 6.91 -13.37 26.11
CA ALA A 170 6.26 -12.99 27.36
C ALA A 170 5.55 -11.63 27.25
N SER A 171 6.19 -10.63 26.63
CA SER A 171 5.55 -9.33 26.38
C SER A 171 4.36 -9.45 25.43
N VAL A 172 4.46 -10.28 24.38
CA VAL A 172 3.35 -10.54 23.45
C VAL A 172 2.16 -11.17 24.17
N GLN A 173 2.39 -12.17 25.02
CA GLN A 173 1.35 -12.81 25.82
C GLN A 173 0.66 -11.83 26.77
N GLN A 174 1.44 -11.01 27.48
CA GLN A 174 0.91 -9.99 28.38
C GLN A 174 0.08 -8.92 27.64
N ALA A 175 0.54 -8.48 26.47
CA ALA A 175 -0.16 -7.53 25.63
C ALA A 175 -1.50 -8.10 25.14
N ALA A 176 -1.49 -9.35 24.64
CA ALA A 176 -2.71 -10.03 24.21
C ALA A 176 -3.72 -10.20 25.36
N ALA A 177 -3.26 -10.67 26.53
CA ALA A 177 -4.11 -10.80 27.72
C ALA A 177 -4.72 -9.46 28.15
N THR A 178 -3.91 -8.40 28.17
CA THR A 178 -4.37 -7.03 28.49
C THR A 178 -5.44 -6.56 27.51
N PHE A 179 -5.19 -6.70 26.20
CA PHE A 179 -6.15 -6.31 25.17
C PHE A 179 -7.47 -7.10 25.29
N LEU A 180 -7.39 -8.42 25.44
CA LEU A 180 -8.56 -9.29 25.56
C LEU A 180 -9.40 -9.00 26.81
N SER A 181 -8.76 -8.61 27.91
CA SER A 181 -9.45 -8.25 29.16
C SER A 181 -10.20 -6.91 29.11
N LYS A 182 -9.82 -6.02 28.18
CA LYS A 182 -10.34 -4.64 28.11
C LYS A 182 -11.26 -4.37 26.93
N THR A 183 -11.23 -5.23 25.93
CA THR A 183 -12.06 -5.10 24.73
C THR A 183 -13.04 -6.26 24.66
N SER A 184 -14.14 -6.10 23.93
CA SER A 184 -15.09 -7.18 23.62
C SER A 184 -15.08 -7.58 22.13
N ARG A 185 -14.38 -6.82 21.29
CA ARG A 185 -14.30 -7.04 19.83
C ARG A 185 -12.94 -6.63 19.28
N LEU A 186 -12.60 -7.15 18.10
CA LEU A 186 -11.45 -6.72 17.30
C LEU A 186 -11.84 -6.80 15.82
N ASP A 187 -11.95 -5.65 15.17
CA ASP A 187 -12.43 -5.54 13.80
C ASP A 187 -11.30 -5.40 12.79
N ILE A 188 -10.23 -4.68 13.15
CA ILE A 188 -9.09 -4.46 12.26
C ILE A 188 -7.80 -4.62 13.06
N LEU A 189 -6.98 -5.60 12.68
CA LEU A 189 -5.66 -5.84 13.26
C LEU A 189 -4.58 -5.50 12.23
N TYR A 190 -3.75 -4.51 12.52
CA TYR A 190 -2.57 -4.19 11.72
C TYR A 190 -1.31 -4.80 12.36
N LEU A 191 -0.76 -5.81 11.71
CA LEU A 191 0.57 -6.37 11.98
C LEU A 191 1.61 -5.55 11.19
N ASN A 192 1.79 -4.31 11.63
CA ASN A 192 2.55 -3.25 10.97
C ASN A 192 3.99 -3.09 11.50
N ALA A 193 4.23 -3.36 12.79
CA ALA A 193 5.55 -3.14 13.37
C ALA A 193 6.64 -3.88 12.59
N GLY A 194 7.80 -3.25 12.41
CA GLY A 194 8.91 -3.94 11.79
C GLY A 194 10.21 -3.19 11.83
N ILE A 195 11.27 -3.93 11.58
CA ILE A 195 12.64 -3.44 11.46
C ILE A 195 13.24 -3.89 10.13
N LEU A 196 14.20 -3.12 9.63
CA LEU A 196 14.96 -3.40 8.41
C LEU A 196 16.41 -3.06 8.69
N GLY A 197 17.30 -3.96 8.28
CA GLY A 197 18.73 -3.70 8.27
C GLY A 197 19.34 -3.40 9.64
N ALA A 198 18.71 -3.85 10.72
CA ALA A 198 19.30 -3.74 12.06
C ALA A 198 20.58 -4.58 12.15
N PRO A 199 21.52 -4.25 13.06
CA PRO A 199 22.67 -5.11 13.34
C PRO A 199 22.23 -6.54 13.67
N ALA A 200 23.09 -7.50 13.33
CA ALA A 200 22.85 -8.89 13.67
C ALA A 200 22.65 -9.02 15.18
N GLY A 201 21.58 -9.70 15.57
CA GLY A 201 21.21 -9.85 16.97
C GLY A 201 20.06 -10.83 17.13
N LEU A 202 19.85 -11.26 18.37
CA LEU A 202 18.75 -12.14 18.73
C LEU A 202 17.68 -11.38 19.51
N THR A 203 16.43 -11.81 19.38
CA THR A 203 15.35 -11.48 20.30
C THR A 203 15.65 -12.04 21.69
N LYS A 204 14.87 -11.63 22.69
CA LYS A 204 14.98 -12.17 24.06
C LYS A 204 14.69 -13.68 24.12
N ASP A 205 13.96 -14.19 23.12
CA ASP A 205 13.63 -15.61 22.95
C ASP A 205 14.60 -16.35 22.02
N GLY A 206 15.72 -15.74 21.62
CA GLY A 206 16.81 -16.41 20.90
C GLY A 206 16.59 -16.58 19.39
N TYR A 207 15.75 -15.76 18.75
CA TYR A 207 15.55 -15.77 17.30
C TYR A 207 16.24 -14.58 16.65
N GLU A 208 16.69 -14.76 15.41
CA GLU A 208 17.23 -13.65 14.60
C GLU A 208 16.26 -12.45 14.61
N ILE A 209 16.81 -11.26 14.81
CA ILE A 209 16.03 -10.07 15.19
C ILE A 209 14.95 -9.68 14.17
N HIS A 210 15.19 -9.85 12.86
CA HIS A 210 14.20 -9.49 11.84
C HIS A 210 13.05 -10.49 11.78
N ILE A 211 13.33 -11.80 11.72
CA ILE A 211 12.25 -12.81 11.72
C ILE A 211 11.50 -12.80 13.05
N GLY A 212 12.21 -12.60 14.17
CA GLY A 212 11.66 -12.50 15.50
C GLY A 212 10.63 -11.37 15.63
N VAL A 213 11.02 -10.15 15.23
CA VAL A 213 10.15 -8.97 15.33
C VAL A 213 9.08 -8.93 14.25
N ASN A 214 9.47 -9.09 12.98
CA ASN A 214 8.57 -8.81 11.86
C ASN A 214 7.50 -9.90 11.65
N HIS A 215 7.82 -11.14 12.03
CA HIS A 215 6.98 -12.32 11.82
C HIS A 215 6.60 -13.03 13.13
N LEU A 216 7.55 -13.55 13.91
CA LEU A 216 7.24 -14.45 15.02
C LEU A 216 6.43 -13.79 16.15
N GLY A 217 6.84 -12.61 16.60
CA GLY A 217 6.07 -11.87 17.60
C GLY A 217 4.65 -11.53 17.12
N HIS A 218 4.49 -11.23 15.82
CA HIS A 218 3.19 -11.00 15.21
C HIS A 218 2.35 -12.27 15.04
N ALA A 219 2.98 -13.39 14.68
CA ALA A 219 2.32 -14.68 14.52
C ALA A 219 1.75 -15.16 15.86
N LEU A 220 2.52 -15.01 16.95
CA LEU A 220 2.05 -15.30 18.31
C LEU A 220 0.93 -14.33 18.73
N LEU A 221 1.08 -13.03 18.48
CA LEU A 221 0.03 -12.04 18.78
C LEU A 221 -1.27 -12.38 18.05
N LEU A 222 -1.21 -12.69 16.75
CA LEU A 222 -2.37 -13.08 15.95
C LEU A 222 -3.01 -14.37 16.48
N HIS A 223 -2.20 -15.39 16.81
CA HIS A 223 -2.70 -16.64 17.37
C HIS A 223 -3.50 -16.38 18.65
N LEU A 224 -2.97 -15.58 19.57
CA LEU A 224 -3.62 -15.26 20.85
C LEU A 224 -4.90 -14.42 20.67
N LEU A 225 -4.96 -13.57 19.64
CA LEU A 225 -6.12 -12.73 19.34
C LEU A 225 -7.15 -13.39 18.41
N THR A 226 -6.82 -14.55 17.83
CA THR A 226 -7.69 -15.29 16.90
C THR A 226 -9.07 -15.63 17.50
N PRO A 227 -9.19 -16.08 18.76
CA PRO A 227 -10.50 -16.31 19.37
C PRO A 227 -11.38 -15.06 19.33
N ARG A 228 -10.82 -13.88 19.62
CA ARG A 228 -11.56 -12.61 19.58
C ARG A 228 -11.95 -12.19 18.17
N LEU A 229 -11.09 -12.44 17.17
CA LEU A 229 -11.43 -12.21 15.76
C LEU A 229 -12.62 -13.08 15.35
N ILE A 230 -12.65 -14.35 15.75
CA ILE A 230 -13.75 -15.28 15.46
C ILE A 230 -15.05 -14.86 16.17
N GLU A 231 -14.97 -14.48 17.45
CA GLU A 231 -16.11 -13.94 18.20
C GLU A 231 -16.69 -12.69 17.51
N THR A 232 -15.82 -11.77 17.09
CA THR A 232 -16.23 -10.55 16.40
C THR A 232 -16.86 -10.85 15.05
N ALA A 233 -16.33 -11.83 14.30
CA ALA A 233 -16.89 -12.28 13.03
C ALA A 233 -18.31 -12.86 13.15
N SER A 234 -18.64 -13.39 14.33
CA SER A 234 -19.97 -13.94 14.62
C SER A 234 -21.00 -12.85 14.99
N SER A 235 -20.56 -11.61 15.20
CA SER A 235 -21.41 -10.46 15.48
C SER A 235 -21.93 -9.80 14.19
N GLN A 236 -22.99 -9.00 14.27
CA GLN A 236 -23.48 -8.28 13.09
C GLN A 236 -22.47 -7.21 12.60
N GLY A 237 -22.20 -7.22 11.30
CA GLY A 237 -21.36 -6.23 10.63
C GLY A 237 -20.43 -6.85 9.58
N SER A 238 -19.55 -6.04 9.00
CA SER A 238 -18.48 -6.55 8.12
C SER A 238 -17.51 -7.44 8.90
N PRO A 239 -17.03 -8.55 8.30
CA PRO A 239 -16.07 -9.45 8.92
C PRO A 239 -14.80 -8.70 9.38
N PRO A 240 -14.21 -9.11 10.52
CA PRO A 240 -12.91 -8.64 10.94
C PRO A 240 -11.85 -8.89 9.88
N ARG A 241 -10.77 -8.12 9.95
CA ARG A 241 -9.62 -8.34 9.08
C ARG A 241 -8.29 -8.14 9.74
N VAL A 242 -7.30 -8.87 9.22
CA VAL A 242 -5.89 -8.78 9.59
C VAL A 242 -5.10 -8.27 8.39
N VAL A 243 -4.33 -7.20 8.60
CA VAL A 243 -3.49 -6.58 7.59
C VAL A 243 -2.03 -6.74 8.02
N SER A 244 -1.30 -7.60 7.31
CA SER A 244 0.12 -7.87 7.58
C SER A 244 1.01 -7.02 6.68
N VAL A 245 1.91 -6.23 7.26
CA VAL A 245 2.83 -5.39 6.47
C VAL A 245 4.02 -6.22 6.03
N ALA A 246 3.99 -6.60 4.75
CA ALA A 246 5.06 -7.23 4.02
C ALA A 246 5.96 -6.17 3.35
N SER A 247 6.66 -6.54 2.28
CA SER A 247 7.41 -5.63 1.43
C SER A 247 7.71 -6.30 0.11
N ILE A 248 7.78 -5.56 -1.00
CA ILE A 248 8.31 -6.07 -2.28
C ILE A 248 9.70 -6.71 -2.13
N GLY A 249 10.44 -6.37 -1.07
CA GLY A 249 11.67 -7.03 -0.67
C GLY A 249 11.59 -8.56 -0.60
N TYR A 250 10.42 -9.15 -0.30
CA TYR A 250 10.27 -10.61 -0.24
C TYR A 250 10.70 -11.31 -1.53
N LYS A 251 10.58 -10.63 -2.68
CA LYS A 251 10.90 -11.20 -4.01
C LYS A 251 12.38 -11.60 -4.11
N HIS A 252 13.26 -11.02 -3.30
CA HIS A 252 14.69 -11.35 -3.28
C HIS A 252 15.02 -12.72 -2.67
N CYS A 253 14.06 -13.38 -2.01
CA CYS A 253 14.25 -14.76 -1.53
C CYS A 253 14.24 -15.80 -2.66
N GLY A 254 13.78 -15.44 -3.87
CA GLY A 254 13.72 -16.34 -5.01
C GLY A 254 12.88 -17.59 -4.75
N GLU A 255 13.21 -18.69 -5.42
CA GLU A 255 12.50 -19.98 -5.29
C GLU A 255 12.87 -20.74 -4.01
N ASN A 256 14.07 -20.52 -3.46
CA ASN A 256 14.56 -21.21 -2.26
C ASN A 256 13.72 -20.86 -1.03
N GLY A 257 13.19 -19.63 -0.99
CA GLY A 257 12.31 -19.17 0.08
C GLY A 257 13.06 -18.84 1.37
N ILE A 258 12.53 -19.33 2.50
CA ILE A 258 13.06 -19.06 3.84
C ILE A 258 13.95 -20.23 4.26
N ALA A 259 15.19 -19.94 4.60
CA ALA A 259 16.13 -20.89 5.17
C ALA A 259 15.88 -21.00 6.69
N LEU A 260 14.94 -21.86 7.09
CA LEU A 260 14.48 -22.01 8.48
C LEU A 260 15.62 -22.31 9.48
N SER A 261 16.65 -23.04 9.07
CA SER A 261 17.83 -23.35 9.90
C SER A 261 18.61 -22.12 10.33
N THR A 262 18.51 -21.00 9.59
CA THR A 262 19.27 -19.76 9.84
C THR A 262 18.60 -18.84 10.85
N LEU A 263 17.35 -19.13 11.24
CA LEU A 263 16.49 -18.20 11.99
C LEU A 263 16.85 -18.08 13.48
N ARG A 264 17.82 -18.86 13.95
CA ARG A 264 18.45 -18.74 15.28
C ARG A 264 19.97 -18.55 15.21
N ASP A 265 20.52 -18.49 14.00
CA ASP A 265 21.96 -18.50 13.76
C ASP A 265 22.43 -17.15 13.20
N LEU A 266 23.24 -16.45 14.00
CA LEU A 266 23.84 -15.19 13.61
C LEU A 266 24.99 -15.37 12.61
N ASP A 267 25.61 -16.55 12.59
CA ASP A 267 26.78 -16.88 11.76
C ASP A 267 26.40 -17.54 10.43
N ALA A 268 25.10 -17.62 10.11
CA ALA A 268 24.55 -18.19 8.88
C ALA A 268 24.99 -17.51 7.56
N GLY A 269 25.90 -16.53 7.60
CA GLY A 269 26.43 -15.86 6.41
C GLY A 269 25.44 -14.95 5.68
N LEU A 270 24.31 -14.60 6.30
CA LEU A 270 23.27 -13.77 5.70
C LEU A 270 23.42 -12.30 6.07
N THR A 271 23.29 -11.42 5.08
CA THR A 271 23.28 -9.97 5.30
C THR A 271 21.99 -9.54 6.01
N PRO A 272 21.99 -8.39 6.73
CA PRO A 272 20.80 -7.83 7.33
C PRO A 272 19.64 -7.63 6.34
N VAL A 273 19.94 -7.29 5.08
CA VAL A 273 18.93 -7.18 4.01
C VAL A 273 18.32 -8.54 3.68
N GLN A 274 19.13 -9.61 3.58
CA GLN A 274 18.63 -10.97 3.34
C GLN A 274 17.79 -11.50 4.52
N ARG A 275 18.19 -11.21 5.76
CA ARG A 275 17.39 -11.54 6.96
C ARG A 275 16.05 -10.81 6.95
N TYR A 276 16.07 -9.51 6.59
CA TYR A 276 14.85 -8.73 6.39
C TYR A 276 13.94 -9.32 5.30
N THR A 277 14.46 -9.65 4.11
CA THR A 277 13.64 -10.15 3.00
C THR A 277 12.99 -11.49 3.34
N GLN A 278 13.69 -12.39 4.05
CA GLN A 278 13.10 -13.62 4.59
C GLN A 278 11.93 -13.33 5.53
N SER A 279 12.06 -12.35 6.43
CA SER A 279 10.98 -11.98 7.33
C SER A 279 9.74 -11.42 6.61
N LYS A 280 9.95 -10.73 5.47
CA LYS A 280 8.85 -10.19 4.66
C LYS A 280 8.21 -11.24 3.77
N LEU A 281 8.96 -12.24 3.31
CA LEU A 281 8.41 -13.45 2.70
C LEU A 281 7.56 -14.22 3.72
N ALA A 282 8.02 -14.32 4.98
CA ALA A 282 7.27 -14.98 6.04
C ALA A 282 5.88 -14.36 6.24
N ASN A 283 5.79 -13.02 6.26
CA ASN A 283 4.52 -12.31 6.37
C ASN A 283 3.55 -12.61 5.20
N VAL A 284 4.06 -12.77 3.98
CA VAL A 284 3.23 -13.12 2.80
C VAL A 284 2.72 -14.54 2.92
N LEU A 285 3.62 -15.51 3.13
CA LEU A 285 3.30 -16.92 3.24
C LEU A 285 2.36 -17.21 4.42
N TYR A 286 2.59 -16.57 5.55
CA TYR A 286 1.75 -16.75 6.74
C TYR A 286 0.35 -16.17 6.53
N ALA A 287 0.22 -15.01 5.88
CA ALA A 287 -1.10 -14.46 5.55
C ALA A 287 -1.89 -15.41 4.64
N GLN A 288 -1.23 -16.08 3.68
CA GLN A 288 -1.88 -17.09 2.83
C GLN A 288 -2.43 -18.26 3.67
N GLU A 289 -1.63 -18.82 4.56
CA GLU A 289 -2.06 -19.93 5.41
C GLU A 289 -3.15 -19.54 6.41
N VAL A 290 -3.05 -18.36 7.03
CA VAL A 290 -4.12 -17.83 7.88
C VAL A 290 -5.41 -17.70 7.05
N GLY A 291 -5.33 -17.24 5.80
CA GLY A 291 -6.49 -17.07 4.92
C GLY A 291 -7.16 -18.39 4.53
N ARG A 292 -6.38 -19.46 4.37
CA ARG A 292 -6.90 -20.81 4.15
C ARG A 292 -7.52 -21.42 5.40
N ARG A 293 -6.97 -21.12 6.58
CA ARG A 293 -7.30 -21.82 7.84
C ARG A 293 -8.38 -21.14 8.67
N PHE A 294 -8.54 -19.82 8.56
CA PHE A 294 -9.50 -19.04 9.33
C PHE A 294 -10.46 -18.26 8.40
N PRO A 295 -11.41 -18.95 7.75
CA PRO A 295 -12.36 -18.30 6.84
C PRO A 295 -13.33 -17.33 7.52
N GLN A 296 -13.37 -17.31 8.86
CA GLN A 296 -14.22 -16.42 9.65
C GLN A 296 -13.82 -14.95 9.53
N PHE A 297 -12.55 -14.66 9.23
CA PHE A 297 -12.07 -13.29 9.05
C PHE A 297 -11.17 -13.19 7.81
N THR A 298 -11.06 -12.00 7.26
CA THR A 298 -10.19 -11.76 6.10
C THR A 298 -8.77 -11.49 6.56
N THR A 299 -7.77 -12.10 5.96
CA THR A 299 -6.37 -11.72 6.17
C THR A 299 -5.72 -11.35 4.85
N VAL A 300 -4.90 -10.32 4.84
CA VAL A 300 -4.16 -9.90 3.65
C VAL A 300 -2.75 -9.48 4.03
N SER A 301 -1.82 -9.58 3.08
CA SER A 301 -0.52 -8.94 3.21
C SER A 301 -0.41 -7.76 2.26
N ILE A 302 0.29 -6.71 2.68
CA ILE A 302 0.44 -5.49 1.88
C ILE A 302 1.90 -5.05 1.81
N ASP A 303 2.31 -4.52 0.67
CA ASP A 303 3.49 -3.67 0.58
C ASP A 303 3.05 -2.21 0.69
N PRO A 304 3.61 -1.41 1.60
CA PRO A 304 3.29 0.02 1.69
C PRO A 304 3.98 0.85 0.59
N GLY A 305 4.83 0.22 -0.24
CA GLY A 305 5.73 0.88 -1.18
C GLY A 305 7.02 1.36 -0.51
N SER A 306 7.89 1.98 -1.31
CA SER A 306 9.07 2.68 -0.80
C SER A 306 8.62 3.95 -0.09
N VAL A 307 8.60 3.94 1.25
CA VAL A 307 8.09 5.05 2.08
C VAL A 307 9.17 5.56 3.02
N ALA A 308 9.26 6.89 3.13
CA ALA A 308 10.24 7.58 3.96
C ALA A 308 9.81 7.46 5.43
N THR A 309 10.20 6.37 6.08
CA THR A 309 9.88 6.10 7.48
C THR A 309 11.16 6.03 8.32
N GLU A 310 11.00 6.12 9.63
CA GLU A 310 12.05 5.94 10.64
C GLU A 310 12.67 4.54 10.61
N LEU A 311 12.15 3.64 9.78
CA LEU A 311 12.75 2.35 9.43
C LEU A 311 14.19 2.51 8.91
N PHE A 312 14.48 3.62 8.18
CA PHE A 312 15.82 3.93 7.67
C PHE A 312 16.68 4.78 8.62
N SER A 313 16.18 5.11 9.80
CA SER A 313 16.88 5.97 10.78
C SER A 313 17.54 5.17 11.91
N ARG A 314 17.47 3.83 11.85
CA ARG A 314 18.12 2.95 12.82
C ARG A 314 19.59 2.78 12.49
N GLU A 315 20.38 2.41 13.49
CA GLU A 315 21.78 2.03 13.30
C GLU A 315 21.89 0.98 12.17
N PRO A 316 22.68 1.24 11.12
CA PRO A 316 22.82 0.31 10.01
C PRO A 316 23.59 -0.93 10.46
N GLY A 317 23.07 -2.11 10.14
CA GLY A 317 23.71 -3.38 10.49
C GLY A 317 24.95 -3.71 9.66
N ASP A 318 25.12 -3.09 8.49
CA ASP A 318 26.30 -3.21 7.64
C ASP A 318 26.46 -2.00 6.68
N ALA A 319 27.51 -2.04 5.85
CA ALA A 319 27.76 -1.01 4.85
C ALA A 319 26.69 -0.96 3.73
N GLN A 320 26.03 -2.09 3.43
CA GLN A 320 24.98 -2.15 2.42
C GLN A 320 23.73 -1.41 2.90
N VAL A 321 23.31 -1.63 4.15
CA VAL A 321 22.22 -0.92 4.80
C VAL A 321 22.54 0.55 4.92
N LYS A 322 23.77 0.90 5.34
CA LYS A 322 24.20 2.30 5.39
C LYS A 322 24.07 2.99 4.03
N HIS A 323 24.53 2.33 2.96
CA HIS A 323 24.38 2.85 1.61
C HIS A 323 22.91 3.03 1.20
N LEU A 324 22.06 2.04 1.52
CA LEU A 324 20.62 2.11 1.28
C LEU A 324 19.99 3.31 2.00
N GLN A 325 20.33 3.54 3.27
CA GLN A 325 19.80 4.62 4.10
C GLN A 325 20.28 6.00 3.62
N GLU A 326 21.56 6.17 3.29
CA GLU A 326 22.15 7.48 2.98
C GLU A 326 21.99 7.88 1.51
N ASN A 327 21.95 6.92 0.58
CA ASN A 327 22.07 7.22 -0.86
C ASN A 327 20.85 6.83 -1.69
N VAL A 328 20.09 5.82 -1.27
CA VAL A 328 18.98 5.23 -2.05
C VAL A 328 17.64 5.68 -1.50
N ALA A 329 17.38 5.49 -0.20
CA ALA A 329 16.10 5.81 0.43
C ALA A 329 15.69 7.27 0.19
N PRO A 330 16.55 8.30 0.40
CA PRO A 330 16.15 9.70 0.23
C PRO A 330 15.67 10.05 -1.19
N LYS A 331 16.07 9.27 -2.21
CA LYS A 331 15.74 9.49 -3.63
C LYS A 331 14.57 8.65 -4.12
N SER A 332 14.26 7.56 -3.43
CA SER A 332 13.32 6.52 -3.91
C SER A 332 12.08 6.36 -3.04
N THR A 333 12.06 6.99 -1.85
CA THR A 333 10.92 6.90 -0.94
C THR A 333 9.91 8.02 -1.16
N LYS A 334 8.62 7.68 -1.08
CA LYS A 334 7.50 8.61 -1.04
C LYS A 334 7.21 9.08 0.40
N PRO A 335 6.50 10.20 0.58
CA PRO A 335 6.04 10.63 1.90
C PRO A 335 5.17 9.57 2.60
N VAL A 336 5.16 9.57 3.94
CA VAL A 336 4.39 8.62 4.77
C VAL A 336 2.89 8.64 4.43
N GLN A 337 2.37 9.81 4.07
CA GLN A 337 0.98 10.03 3.68
C GLN A 337 0.60 9.22 2.43
N GLU A 338 1.54 9.00 1.50
CA GLU A 338 1.31 8.15 0.33
C GLU A 338 1.35 6.66 0.68
N GLY A 339 2.26 6.26 1.57
CA GLY A 339 2.39 4.87 2.01
C GLY A 339 1.19 4.36 2.80
N VAL A 340 0.61 5.22 3.65
CA VAL A 340 -0.57 4.89 4.46
C VAL A 340 -1.81 4.59 3.63
N LYS A 341 -1.85 5.02 2.36
CA LYS A 341 -2.96 4.69 1.46
C LYS A 341 -3.11 3.17 1.28
N ASN A 342 -2.06 2.36 1.35
CA ASN A 342 -2.28 0.90 1.24
C ASN A 342 -2.82 0.29 2.56
N HIS A 343 -2.41 0.84 3.71
CA HIS A 343 -2.95 0.45 5.03
C HIS A 343 -4.43 0.77 5.16
N LEU A 344 -4.81 1.99 4.83
CA LEU A 344 -6.21 2.43 4.87
C LEU A 344 -7.04 1.59 3.89
N TRP A 345 -6.52 1.29 2.70
CA TRP A 345 -7.25 0.54 1.68
C TRP A 345 -7.57 -0.86 2.19
N ALA A 346 -6.53 -1.60 2.59
CA ALA A 346 -6.68 -2.96 3.07
C ALA A 346 -7.53 -3.02 4.34
N GLY A 347 -7.39 -2.02 5.23
CA GLY A 347 -8.14 -1.95 6.47
C GLY A 347 -9.63 -1.65 6.32
N THR A 348 -10.02 -0.88 5.30
CA THR A 348 -11.36 -0.26 5.32
C THR A 348 -12.15 -0.40 4.02
N VAL A 349 -11.57 -0.96 2.96
CA VAL A 349 -12.31 -1.28 1.73
C VAL A 349 -13.42 -2.31 1.99
N SER A 350 -14.46 -2.36 1.15
CA SER A 350 -15.48 -3.40 1.24
C SER A 350 -14.85 -4.80 1.13
N ALA A 351 -15.34 -5.75 1.92
CA ALA A 351 -14.73 -7.08 2.08
C ALA A 351 -14.59 -7.84 0.75
N GLU A 352 -15.54 -7.64 -0.16
CA GLU A 352 -15.58 -8.15 -1.54
C GLU A 352 -14.39 -7.72 -2.41
N LYS A 353 -13.70 -6.63 -2.08
CA LYS A 353 -12.47 -6.22 -2.80
C LYS A 353 -11.21 -6.89 -2.26
N LEU A 354 -11.30 -7.61 -1.16
CA LEU A 354 -10.21 -8.36 -0.57
C LEU A 354 -10.38 -9.85 -0.84
N VAL A 355 -9.29 -10.48 -1.23
CA VAL A 355 -9.18 -11.94 -1.29
C VAL A 355 -8.34 -12.36 -0.09
N SER A 356 -8.91 -13.21 0.77
CA SER A 356 -8.19 -13.68 1.96
C SER A 356 -6.92 -14.44 1.55
N GLY A 357 -5.82 -14.17 2.23
CA GLY A 357 -4.48 -14.68 1.91
C GLY A 357 -3.74 -13.93 0.80
N LYS A 358 -4.37 -12.96 0.13
CA LYS A 358 -3.76 -12.29 -1.03
C LYS A 358 -2.75 -11.22 -0.62
N TYR A 359 -1.73 -11.04 -1.46
CA TYR A 359 -0.76 -9.93 -1.36
C TYR A 359 -1.17 -8.75 -2.25
N TYR A 360 -1.07 -7.53 -1.72
CA TYR A 360 -1.41 -6.29 -2.44
C TYR A 360 -0.27 -5.26 -2.47
N GLU A 361 -0.07 -4.66 -3.64
CA GLU A 361 0.85 -3.55 -3.88
C GLU A 361 0.11 -2.19 -3.88
N PRO A 362 0.80 -1.06 -3.64
CA PRO A 362 0.16 0.25 -3.54
C PRO A 362 -0.54 0.71 -4.84
N VAL A 363 -1.76 1.23 -4.79
CA VAL A 363 -2.75 1.08 -3.72
C VAL A 363 -3.78 0.05 -4.20
N GLY A 364 -4.00 -0.99 -3.40
CA GLY A 364 -5.04 -1.99 -3.66
C GLY A 364 -4.87 -2.80 -4.94
N LYS A 365 -3.67 -2.80 -5.52
CA LYS A 365 -3.38 -3.61 -6.71
C LYS A 365 -3.06 -5.02 -6.25
N SER A 366 -3.80 -6.00 -6.73
CA SER A 366 -3.44 -7.41 -6.52
C SER A 366 -1.99 -7.60 -6.99
N GLY A 367 -1.10 -7.86 -6.04
CA GLY A 367 0.30 -8.07 -6.35
C GLY A 367 0.48 -9.40 -7.06
N THR A 368 1.52 -9.49 -7.87
CA THR A 368 1.97 -10.75 -8.43
C THR A 368 2.91 -11.40 -7.44
N GLU A 369 2.46 -12.43 -6.74
CA GLU A 369 3.33 -13.29 -5.94
C GLU A 369 4.38 -13.92 -6.86
N THR A 370 5.64 -13.95 -6.43
CA THR A 370 6.77 -14.52 -7.21
C THR A 370 7.65 -15.40 -6.34
N GLY A 371 8.40 -16.32 -6.97
CA GLY A 371 9.28 -17.24 -6.27
C GLY A 371 8.52 -18.12 -5.27
N ALA A 372 9.14 -18.34 -4.12
CA ALA A 372 8.58 -19.12 -3.02
C ALA A 372 7.20 -18.63 -2.54
N ALA A 373 6.83 -17.36 -2.75
CA ALA A 373 5.50 -16.85 -2.41
C ALA A 373 4.35 -17.49 -3.21
N LYS A 374 4.64 -18.19 -4.31
CA LYS A 374 3.67 -18.99 -5.07
C LYS A 374 3.53 -20.42 -4.56
N SER A 375 4.45 -20.89 -3.73
CA SER A 375 4.50 -22.28 -3.30
C SER A 375 3.64 -22.48 -2.06
N GLU A 376 2.55 -23.22 -2.22
CA GLU A 376 1.71 -23.63 -1.09
C GLU A 376 2.47 -24.53 -0.11
N GLU A 377 3.41 -25.35 -0.63
CA GLU A 377 4.29 -26.18 0.19
C GLU A 377 5.18 -25.32 1.09
N LYS A 378 5.78 -24.25 0.56
CA LYS A 378 6.58 -23.31 1.37
C LYS A 378 5.74 -22.54 2.39
N ALA A 379 4.50 -22.21 2.04
CA ALA A 379 3.57 -21.59 2.97
C ALA A 379 3.26 -22.53 4.14
N LYS A 380 2.95 -23.80 3.84
CA LYS A 380 2.70 -24.84 4.83
C LYS A 380 3.92 -25.15 5.71
N GLU A 381 5.11 -25.26 5.11
CA GLU A 381 6.38 -25.47 5.82
C GLU A 381 6.62 -24.37 6.86
N LEU A 382 6.46 -23.09 6.46
CA LEU A 382 6.56 -21.96 7.37
C LEU A 382 5.49 -22.00 8.47
N TRP A 383 4.24 -22.30 8.10
CA TRP A 383 3.13 -22.38 9.04
C TRP A 383 3.39 -23.43 10.11
N ASP A 384 3.73 -24.66 9.71
CA ASP A 384 3.97 -25.76 10.64
C ASP A 384 5.11 -25.42 11.61
N TRP A 385 6.23 -24.90 11.08
CA TRP A 385 7.35 -24.43 11.90
C TRP A 385 6.95 -23.32 12.88
N THR A 386 6.14 -22.35 12.43
CA THR A 386 5.65 -21.26 13.27
C THR A 386 4.68 -21.77 14.35
N GLN A 387 3.81 -22.72 14.03
CA GLN A 387 2.87 -23.29 15.00
C GLN A 387 3.56 -24.20 16.02
N GLU A 388 4.55 -24.98 15.62
CA GLU A 388 5.37 -25.77 16.56
C GLU A 388 6.03 -24.87 17.60
N LEU A 389 6.58 -23.74 17.15
CA LEU A 389 7.14 -22.70 18.02
C LEU A 389 6.08 -22.14 18.96
N ILE A 390 4.93 -21.68 18.44
CA ILE A 390 3.86 -21.10 19.26
C ILE A 390 3.39 -22.10 20.32
N ASN A 391 3.17 -23.36 19.92
CA ASN A 391 2.77 -24.42 20.84
C ASN A 391 3.82 -24.70 21.91
N SER A 392 5.11 -24.60 21.58
CA SER A 392 6.19 -24.71 22.56
C SER A 392 6.18 -23.55 23.55
N VAL A 393 5.93 -22.34 23.09
CA VAL A 393 5.88 -21.12 23.92
C VAL A 393 4.69 -21.14 24.88
N LEU A 394 3.52 -21.63 24.44
CA LEU A 394 2.30 -21.67 25.26
C LEU A 394 2.27 -22.83 26.26
N LYS A 395 3.19 -23.80 26.13
CA LYS A 395 3.34 -24.91 27.09
C LYS A 395 4.36 -24.63 28.19
N ALA A 396 5.29 -23.70 27.94
CA ALA A 396 6.31 -23.25 28.88
C ALA A 396 5.73 -22.20 29.83
#